data_AF-A0A841IWY1-F1
#
_entry.id   AF-A0A841IWY1-F1
#
_cell.length_a   1.000
_cell.length_b   1.000
_cell.length_c   1.000
_cell.angle_alpha   90.00
_cell.angle_beta   90.00
_cell.angle_gamma   90.00
#
_symmetry.space_group_name_H-M   'P 1'
#
loop_
_entity.id
_entity.type
_entity.pdbx_description
1 polymer ?
#
loop_
_entity_poly.entity_id
_entity_poly.type
_entity_poly.pdbx_seq_one_letter_code
_entity_poly.pdbx_strand_id
1 'polypeptide(L)'
;MRVGPFVLLVVLAAPLSPVNADFYRRQDVKDQCSGVYGGNVEPGDKALVTNIVQQRCDMYLLGIVDGIEMQRSEDGKKSCIPAGLDGRAVLNPIKAELMKPSKDAYGTSKLVRRVLKTRFGCE
;
A
#
# COMPACT_ATOMS: atom_id res chain seq x y z
N MET A 1 59.46 -11.98 -0.34
CA MET A 1 58.25 -11.13 -0.38
C MET A 1 57.06 -12.01 -0.02
N ARG A 2 56.44 -11.81 1.16
CA ARG A 2 55.32 -12.62 1.66
C ARG A 2 54.01 -11.91 1.33
N VAL A 3 53.12 -12.55 0.58
CA VAL A 3 51.77 -12.07 0.30
C VAL A 3 50.83 -12.80 1.27
N GLY A 4 50.28 -12.07 2.24
CA GLY A 4 49.30 -12.60 3.20
C GLY A 4 47.88 -12.57 2.61
N PRO A 5 46.96 -13.44 3.07
CA PRO A 5 45.60 -13.47 2.57
C PRO A 5 44.78 -12.34 3.24
N PHE A 6 44.34 -11.37 2.44
CA PHE A 6 43.27 -10.44 2.83
C PHE A 6 41.94 -11.17 2.72
N VAL A 7 41.43 -11.66 3.86
CA VAL A 7 40.05 -12.14 3.97
C VAL A 7 39.14 -10.91 3.97
N LEU A 8 38.60 -10.56 2.80
CA LEU A 8 37.59 -9.52 2.65
C LEU A 8 36.25 -10.07 3.19
N LEU A 9 35.98 -9.78 4.45
CA LEU A 9 34.73 -10.13 5.12
C LEU A 9 33.62 -9.21 4.59
N VAL A 10 32.97 -9.62 3.50
CA VAL A 10 31.76 -8.96 2.99
C VAL A 10 30.63 -9.29 3.97
N VAL A 11 30.44 -8.40 4.95
CA VAL A 11 29.25 -8.40 5.78
C VAL A 11 28.08 -8.08 4.85
N LEU A 12 27.35 -9.12 4.43
CA LEU A 12 26.01 -8.98 3.86
C LEU A 12 25.12 -8.37 4.94
N ALA A 13 25.15 -7.05 5.06
CA ALA A 13 24.06 -6.29 5.64
C ALA A 13 22.90 -6.42 4.65
N ALA A 14 22.13 -7.51 4.77
CA ALA A 14 20.81 -7.55 4.18
C ALA A 14 20.10 -6.27 4.64
N PRO A 15 19.56 -5.44 3.72
CA PRO A 15 18.77 -4.32 4.16
C PRO A 15 17.63 -4.92 4.97
N LEU A 16 17.63 -4.65 6.28
CA LEU A 16 16.48 -4.81 7.14
C LEU A 16 15.46 -3.79 6.64
N SER A 17 14.88 -4.06 5.47
CA SER A 17 13.77 -3.30 4.91
C SER A 17 12.71 -3.36 6.00
N PRO A 18 12.39 -2.24 6.65
CA PRO A 18 11.43 -2.30 7.72
C PRO A 18 10.14 -2.83 7.10
N VAL A 19 9.59 -3.88 7.71
CA VAL A 19 8.30 -4.53 7.34
C VAL A 19 7.11 -3.55 7.48
N ASN A 20 7.41 -2.25 7.69
CA ASN A 20 6.52 -1.12 7.85
C ASN A 20 6.90 0.08 6.96
N ALA A 21 7.73 -0.10 5.92
CA ALA A 21 7.97 0.95 4.93
C ALA A 21 6.79 1.00 3.96
N ASP A 22 5.74 1.74 4.32
CA ASP A 22 4.80 2.19 3.31
C ASP A 22 5.58 3.01 2.26
N PHE A 23 5.46 2.60 1.00
CA PHE A 23 6.17 3.23 -0.12
C PHE A 23 5.78 4.70 -0.31
N TYR A 24 4.56 5.06 0.08
CA TYR A 24 4.03 6.41 0.05
C TYR A 24 3.59 6.86 1.45
N ARG A 25 3.70 8.17 1.72
CA ARG A 25 3.08 8.72 2.93
C ARG A 25 1.57 8.59 2.79
N ARG A 26 0.89 8.35 3.91
CA ARG A 26 -0.58 8.25 3.93
C ARG A 26 -1.27 9.49 3.35
N GLN A 27 -0.69 10.67 3.54
CA GLN A 27 -1.20 11.91 2.97
C GLN A 27 -1.12 11.90 1.44
N ASP A 28 0.00 11.47 0.86
CA ASP A 28 0.16 11.38 -0.59
C ASP A 28 -0.87 10.41 -1.20
N VAL A 29 -1.11 9.28 -0.55
CA VAL A 29 -2.15 8.33 -0.98
C VAL A 29 -3.54 8.96 -0.87
N LYS A 30 -3.82 9.67 0.24
CA LYS A 30 -5.09 10.38 0.42
C LYS A 30 -5.32 11.39 -0.70
N ASP A 31 -4.31 12.19 -1.02
CA ASP A 31 -4.38 13.21 -2.07
C ASP A 31 -4.64 12.56 -3.44
N GLN A 32 -3.95 11.47 -3.76
CA GLN A 32 -4.18 10.71 -4.98
C GLN A 32 -5.61 10.13 -5.04
N CYS A 33 -6.11 9.54 -3.95
CA CYS A 33 -7.47 9.01 -3.90
C CYS A 33 -8.53 10.11 -3.98
N SER A 34 -8.22 11.33 -3.52
CA SER A 34 -9.07 12.51 -3.67
C SER A 34 -8.96 13.15 -5.06
N GLY A 35 -8.07 12.68 -5.94
CA GLY A 35 -7.86 13.25 -7.25
C GLY A 35 -7.08 14.58 -7.25
N VAL A 36 -6.41 14.87 -6.13
CA VAL A 36 -5.53 16.05 -6.00
C VAL A 36 -4.23 15.76 -6.74
N TYR A 37 -3.89 16.66 -7.67
CA TYR A 37 -2.66 16.59 -8.44
C TYR A 37 -1.96 17.96 -8.40
N GLY A 38 -0.69 17.96 -8.00
CA GLY A 38 0.10 19.19 -7.78
C GLY A 38 0.81 19.75 -9.01
N GLY A 39 0.60 19.16 -10.19
CA GLY A 39 1.21 19.63 -11.43
C GLY A 39 0.31 20.57 -12.23
N ASN A 40 0.90 21.28 -13.19
CA ASN A 40 0.14 22.05 -14.18
C ASN A 40 -0.54 21.09 -15.16
N VAL A 41 -1.86 21.22 -15.30
CA VAL A 41 -2.68 20.42 -16.21
C VAL A 41 -3.46 21.38 -17.09
N GLU A 42 -3.50 21.13 -18.40
CA GLU A 42 -4.32 21.92 -19.30
C GLU A 42 -5.81 21.83 -18.89
N PRO A 43 -6.60 22.91 -18.99
CA PRO A 43 -7.98 22.92 -18.50
C PRO A 43 -8.86 21.80 -19.07
N GLY A 44 -8.60 21.37 -20.32
CA GLY A 44 -9.32 20.29 -20.99
C GLY A 44 -9.01 18.88 -20.45
N ASP A 45 -7.85 18.69 -19.83
CA ASP A 45 -7.37 17.37 -19.39
C ASP A 45 -7.59 17.11 -17.90
N LYS A 46 -8.07 18.11 -17.15
CA LYS A 46 -8.21 18.01 -15.69
C LYS A 46 -9.02 16.79 -15.26
N ALA A 47 -10.14 16.51 -15.92
CA ALA A 47 -10.98 15.36 -15.60
C ALA A 47 -10.27 14.03 -15.88
N LEU A 48 -9.54 13.95 -17.00
CA LEU A 48 -8.76 12.76 -17.35
C LEU A 48 -7.63 12.52 -16.35
N VAL A 49 -6.88 13.57 -16.00
CA VAL A 49 -5.78 13.46 -15.02
C VAL A 49 -6.32 13.07 -13.64
N THR A 50 -7.41 13.67 -13.18
CA THR A 50 -8.06 13.27 -11.92
C THR A 50 -8.43 11.79 -11.93
N ASN A 51 -9.03 11.28 -13.02
CA ASN A 51 -9.37 9.86 -13.14
C ASN A 51 -8.13 8.95 -13.09
N ILE A 52 -7.06 9.31 -13.81
CA ILE A 52 -5.81 8.54 -13.81
C ILE A 52 -5.18 8.51 -12.42
N VAL A 53 -5.15 9.65 -11.73
CA VAL A 53 -4.58 9.77 -10.38
C VAL A 53 -5.38 8.92 -9.38
N GLN A 54 -6.71 8.93 -9.47
CA GLN A 54 -7.55 8.07 -8.65
C GLN A 54 -7.34 6.59 -8.97
N GLN A 55 -7.22 6.21 -10.25
CA GLN A 55 -6.89 4.83 -10.64
C GLN A 55 -5.54 4.35 -10.09
N ARG A 56 -4.54 5.24 -10.01
CA ARG A 56 -3.24 4.93 -9.38
C ARG A 56 -3.40 4.64 -7.88
N CYS A 57 -4.21 5.43 -7.18
CA CYS A 57 -4.57 5.14 -5.79
C CYS A 57 -5.21 3.73 -5.68
N ASP A 58 -6.15 3.41 -6.57
CA ASP A 58 -6.87 2.13 -6.53
C ASP A 58 -5.92 0.94 -6.70
N MET A 59 -5.04 1.03 -7.70
CA MET A 59 -4.01 0.02 -7.95
C MET A 59 -3.06 -0.13 -6.77
N TYR A 60 -2.63 0.97 -6.14
CA TYR A 60 -1.76 0.92 -4.97
C TYR A 60 -2.45 0.23 -3.78
N LEU A 61 -3.70 0.59 -3.50
CA LEU A 61 -4.45 -0.01 -2.41
C LEU A 61 -4.74 -1.50 -2.67
N LEU A 62 -5.06 -1.88 -3.91
CA LEU A 62 -5.22 -3.28 -4.29
C LEU A 62 -3.91 -4.06 -4.12
N GLY A 63 -2.77 -3.50 -4.50
CA GLY A 63 -1.47 -4.15 -4.29
C GLY A 63 -1.16 -4.42 -2.80
N ILE A 64 -1.58 -3.53 -1.89
CA ILE A 64 -1.49 -3.78 -0.44
C ILE A 64 -2.41 -4.93 -0.03
N VAL A 65 -3.66 -4.93 -0.51
CA VAL A 65 -4.63 -6.00 -0.23
C VAL A 65 -4.09 -7.34 -0.71
N ASP A 66 -3.60 -7.42 -1.94
CA ASP A 66 -3.03 -8.63 -2.52
C ASP A 66 -1.82 -9.11 -1.70
N GLY A 67 -0.92 -8.21 -1.30
CA GLY A 67 0.20 -8.56 -0.43
C GLY A 67 -0.25 -9.12 0.93
N ILE A 68 -1.33 -8.60 1.50
CA ILE A 68 -1.92 -9.14 2.73
C ILE A 68 -2.50 -10.54 2.49
N GLU A 69 -3.25 -10.73 1.39
CA GLU A 69 -3.83 -12.04 1.04
C GLU A 69 -2.76 -13.10 0.72
N MET A 70 -1.68 -12.72 0.03
CA MET A 70 -0.53 -13.59 -0.23
C MET A 70 0.13 -14.03 1.08
N GLN A 71 0.42 -13.08 1.98
CA GLN A 71 0.99 -13.40 3.30
C GLN A 71 0.08 -14.34 4.09
N ARG A 72 -1.24 -14.11 4.06
CA ARG A 72 -2.21 -14.99 4.71
C ARG A 72 -2.18 -16.40 4.14
N SER A 73 -2.08 -16.53 2.82
CA SER A 73 -1.95 -17.82 2.16
C SER A 73 -0.66 -18.54 2.56
N GLU A 74 0.45 -17.82 2.67
CA GLU A 74 1.74 -18.36 3.16
C GLU A 74 1.63 -18.82 4.63
N ASP A 75 0.86 -18.11 5.45
CA ASP A 75 0.54 -18.48 6.83
C ASP A 75 -0.50 -19.62 6.94
N GLY A 76 -0.95 -20.21 5.82
CA GLY A 76 -1.96 -21.27 5.80
C GLY A 76 -3.37 -20.79 6.16
N LYS A 77 -3.60 -19.48 6.22
CA LYS A 77 -4.91 -18.88 6.47
C LYS A 77 -5.71 -18.80 5.17
N LYS A 78 -7.03 -19.01 5.28
CA LYS A 78 -7.95 -18.81 4.15
C LYS A 78 -8.04 -17.33 3.79
N SER A 79 -8.32 -17.05 2.52
CA SER A 79 -8.71 -15.72 2.06
C SER A 79 -9.90 -15.23 2.89
N CYS A 80 -9.82 -13.98 3.34
CA CYS A 80 -10.91 -13.34 4.07
C CYS A 80 -11.80 -12.51 3.14
N ILE A 81 -11.39 -12.32 1.89
CA ILE A 81 -12.18 -11.61 0.89
C ILE A 81 -13.08 -12.64 0.19
N PRO A 82 -14.40 -12.44 0.18
CA PRO A 82 -15.31 -13.36 -0.52
C PRO A 82 -14.94 -13.49 -2.01
N ALA A 83 -14.93 -14.73 -2.50
CA ALA A 83 -14.70 -15.00 -3.91
C ALA A 83 -15.76 -14.29 -4.78
N GLY A 84 -15.33 -13.68 -5.89
CA GLY A 84 -16.20 -12.92 -6.78
C GLY A 84 -16.62 -11.54 -6.26
N LEU A 85 -16.10 -11.09 -5.12
CA LEU A 85 -16.32 -9.74 -4.64
C LEU A 85 -15.60 -8.74 -5.55
N ASP A 86 -16.31 -7.71 -5.99
CA ASP A 86 -15.76 -6.65 -6.82
C ASP A 86 -14.64 -5.87 -6.09
N GLY A 87 -13.57 -5.55 -6.80
CA GLY A 87 -12.43 -4.83 -6.23
C GLY A 87 -12.82 -3.48 -5.62
N ARG A 88 -13.81 -2.77 -6.18
CA ARG A 88 -14.30 -1.51 -5.59
C ARG A 88 -15.03 -1.76 -4.27
N ALA A 89 -15.74 -2.88 -4.13
CA ALA A 89 -16.38 -3.23 -2.86
C ALA A 89 -15.35 -3.44 -1.74
N VAL A 90 -14.15 -3.92 -2.05
CA VAL A 90 -13.02 -4.00 -1.12
C VAL A 90 -12.40 -2.61 -0.87
N LEU A 91 -12.22 -1.81 -1.92
CA LEU A 91 -11.55 -0.50 -1.83
C LEU A 91 -12.40 0.60 -1.17
N ASN A 92 -13.72 0.59 -1.36
CA ASN A 92 -14.62 1.60 -0.83
C ASN A 92 -14.48 1.82 0.69
N PRO A 93 -14.52 0.78 1.55
CA PRO A 93 -14.32 0.98 2.98
C PRO A 93 -12.91 1.45 3.32
N ILE A 94 -11.89 1.05 2.55
CA ILE A 94 -10.50 1.49 2.74
C ILE A 94 -10.38 3.00 2.47
N LYS A 95 -10.88 3.45 1.32
CA LYS A 95 -10.89 4.87 0.94
C LYS A 95 -11.68 5.70 1.94
N ALA A 96 -12.82 5.20 2.42
CA ALA A 96 -13.62 5.89 3.42
C ALA A 96 -12.84 6.12 4.73
N GLU A 97 -12.11 5.13 5.24
CA GLU A 97 -11.23 5.33 6.41
C GLU A 97 -10.02 6.22 6.10
N LEU A 98 -9.47 6.15 4.89
CA LEU A 98 -8.35 6.99 4.47
C LEU A 98 -8.72 8.48 4.50
N MET A 99 -9.96 8.83 4.15
CA MET A 99 -10.44 10.21 4.13
C MET A 99 -10.65 10.79 5.54
N LYS A 100 -10.85 9.96 6.55
CA LYS A 100 -11.09 10.44 7.92
C LYS A 100 -9.87 11.17 8.48
N PRO A 101 -10.08 12.23 9.29
CA PRO A 101 -9.01 12.81 10.08
C PRO A 101 -8.38 11.73 10.95
N SER A 102 -7.06 11.62 10.92
CA SER A 102 -6.35 10.63 11.72
C SER A 102 -5.17 11.29 12.40
N LYS A 103 -5.08 11.07 13.71
CA LYS A 103 -3.92 11.44 14.51
C LYS A 103 -2.87 10.32 14.52
N ASP A 104 -3.20 9.17 13.93
CA ASP A 104 -2.34 8.01 13.89
C ASP A 104 -1.22 8.22 12.87
N ALA A 105 0.03 8.09 13.31
CA ALA A 105 1.21 8.08 12.44
C ALA A 105 1.36 6.76 11.64
N TYR A 106 0.40 5.84 11.76
CA TYR A 106 0.42 4.58 11.02
C TYR A 106 0.18 4.83 9.54
N GLY A 107 1.03 4.25 8.69
CA GLY A 107 0.90 4.39 7.26
C GLY A 107 -0.20 3.50 6.65
N THR A 108 -0.33 3.59 5.33
CA THR A 108 -1.48 3.10 4.57
C THR A 108 -1.69 1.59 4.75
N SER A 109 -0.64 0.77 4.77
CA SER A 109 -0.76 -0.69 4.90
C SER A 109 -1.40 -1.12 6.21
N LYS A 110 -1.09 -0.42 7.31
CA LYS A 110 -1.72 -0.68 8.62
C LYS A 110 -3.20 -0.30 8.62
N LEU A 111 -3.56 0.79 7.96
CA LEU A 111 -4.96 1.18 7.78
C LEU A 111 -5.71 0.11 6.99
N VAL A 112 -5.15 -0.33 5.85
CA VAL A 112 -5.75 -1.38 5.02
C VAL A 112 -5.97 -2.65 5.85
N ARG A 113 -4.95 -3.14 6.57
CA ARG A 113 -5.07 -4.32 7.43
C ARG A 113 -6.17 -4.17 8.49
N ARG A 114 -6.28 -2.99 9.12
CA ARG A 114 -7.34 -2.70 10.11
C ARG A 114 -8.73 -2.74 9.47
N VAL A 115 -8.88 -2.15 8.28
CA VAL A 115 -10.15 -2.16 7.54
C VAL A 115 -10.50 -3.58 7.14
N LEU A 116 -9.53 -4.33 6.61
CA LEU A 116 -9.72 -5.72 6.23
C LEU A 116 -10.17 -6.58 7.41
N LYS A 117 -9.53 -6.42 8.58
CA LYS A 117 -9.95 -7.09 9.81
C LYS A 117 -11.39 -6.74 10.22
N THR A 118 -11.74 -5.45 10.22
CA THR A 118 -13.05 -4.99 10.71
C THR A 118 -14.20 -5.21 9.75
N ARG A 119 -13.95 -5.22 8.42
CA ARG A 119 -14.97 -5.32 7.39
C ARG A 119 -15.09 -6.71 6.78
N PHE A 120 -14.01 -7.47 6.76
CA PHE A 120 -13.94 -8.78 6.09
C PHE A 120 -13.46 -9.90 7.02
N GLY A 121 -13.20 -9.62 8.31
CA GLY A 121 -12.84 -10.66 9.28
C GLY A 121 -11.43 -11.24 9.08
N CYS A 122 -10.53 -10.48 8.47
CA CYS A 122 -9.14 -10.90 8.27
C CYS A 122 -8.36 -10.91 9.60
N GLU A 123 -8.29 -12.06 10.27
CA GLU A 123 -7.49 -12.29 11.50
C GLU A 123 -6.13 -12.92 11.24
#